data_AF-A0A2G6CMF9-F1
#
_entry.id   AF-A0A2G6CMF9-F1
#
_cell.length_a   1.000
_cell.length_b   1.000
_cell.length_c   1.000
_cell.angle_alpha   90.00
_cell.angle_beta   90.00
_cell.angle_gamma   90.00
#
_symmetry.space_group_name_H-M   'P 1'
#
loop_
_entity.id
_entity.type
_entity.pdbx_description
1 polymer ?
#
loop_
_entity_poly.entity_id
_entity_poly.type
_entity_poly.pdbx_seq_one_letter_code
_entity_poly.pdbx_strand_id
1 'polypeptide(L)'
;MLHAWSSSLRFEDEHGNRGLCIHICRATSMNVILRKYFWIFNLLVITGCAYFAASSIHSCAMIGRPWMAAPAPSSRSSGLPTSSALRRHRDVTTILARNIFCSSCEPAAEVAVKTTSPDPAAAGTPTVDGAAVKSTLNLQLIATLVSEEDKKWSYAALLHPDDNKTRLYPIGKKLAGIEATVVDVLERRVLLSREGRTEYIELGQGGQRQVASTSPRAQPARRPYRSAFSRFTKSIAEGVKKVGPGKYEIKRSALNKVLGNTTMLARSARIVPSVRNGKPNGFKLYAIRPGSVYSLIGMQNGDTIHAINGRAITTPDKALAVYTKVRTASHLTIAFTRRGKAVTHDYTIR
;
A
#
# COMPACT_ATOMS: atom_id res chain seq x y z
N MET A 1 44.86 46.76 14.77
CA MET A 1 44.11 46.30 13.58
C MET A 1 42.78 45.78 14.09
N LEU A 2 41.60 46.35 13.88
CA LEU A 2 41.04 47.30 12.89
C LEU A 2 39.99 48.18 13.62
N HIS A 3 39.94 49.51 13.40
CA HIS A 3 38.87 50.30 12.71
C HIS A 3 37.41 49.85 12.95
N ALA A 4 36.36 50.67 13.09
CA ALA A 4 36.07 52.12 13.09
C ALA A 4 34.58 52.27 13.50
N TRP A 5 34.20 53.23 14.36
CA TRP A 5 33.33 54.41 14.13
C TRP A 5 31.98 54.28 13.36
N SER A 6 30.91 54.75 14.03
CA SER A 6 29.90 55.74 13.58
C SER A 6 28.44 55.31 13.29
N SER A 7 27.55 56.26 13.69
CA SER A 7 26.20 56.60 13.18
C SER A 7 25.02 56.09 14.03
N SER A 8 24.42 56.91 14.91
CA SER A 8 23.47 58.03 14.67
C SER A 8 22.08 57.59 14.21
N LEU A 9 21.05 57.78 15.06
CA LEU A 9 19.79 58.42 14.67
C LEU A 9 18.93 58.76 15.90
N ARG A 10 18.47 60.01 15.87
CA ARG A 10 17.63 60.75 16.82
C ARG A 10 16.20 60.68 16.29
N PHE A 11 15.20 60.55 17.16
CA PHE A 11 13.81 60.93 16.84
C PHE A 11 13.16 61.45 18.13
N GLU A 12 12.87 62.74 18.13
CA GLU A 12 12.01 63.46 19.07
C GLU A 12 10.53 63.13 18.77
N ASP A 13 9.68 63.10 19.79
CA ASP A 13 8.42 63.84 19.74
C ASP A 13 7.80 64.02 21.14
N GLU A 14 7.29 65.24 21.33
CA GLU A 14 6.80 65.86 22.55
C GLU A 14 5.30 65.60 22.86
N HIS A 15 4.94 66.02 24.07
CA HIS A 15 3.63 66.47 24.55
C HIS A 15 2.80 65.50 25.40
N GLY A 16 2.63 65.91 26.66
CA GLY A 16 1.92 65.20 27.71
C GLY A 16 0.42 65.47 27.76
N ASN A 17 -0.27 64.62 28.52
CA ASN A 17 -1.54 64.95 29.12
C ASN A 17 -1.73 64.19 30.44
N ARG A 18 -2.30 64.89 31.43
CA ARG A 18 -2.59 64.42 32.79
C ARG A 18 -3.88 63.60 32.79
N GLY A 19 -3.98 62.56 33.62
CA GLY A 19 -5.27 61.93 33.90
C GLY A 19 -5.24 60.58 34.62
N LEU A 20 -5.57 60.64 35.92
CA LEU A 20 -6.25 59.63 36.74
C LEU A 20 -5.64 58.22 36.94
N CYS A 21 -5.23 58.01 38.19
CA CYS A 21 -5.41 56.76 38.93
C CYS A 21 -6.80 56.16 38.72
N ILE A 22 -6.86 54.84 38.48
CA ILE A 22 -7.58 53.80 39.24
C ILE A 22 -7.63 52.56 38.33
N HIS A 23 -6.85 51.54 38.66
CA HIS A 23 -7.26 50.13 38.66
C HIS A 23 -6.07 49.24 39.08
N ILE A 24 -5.86 49.18 40.39
CA ILE A 24 -5.19 48.06 41.05
C ILE A 24 -6.17 46.87 41.01
N CYS A 25 -5.76 45.74 40.44
CA CYS A 25 -5.93 44.37 40.97
C CYS A 25 -5.81 43.32 39.86
N ARG A 26 -4.66 42.61 39.77
CA ARG A 26 -4.59 41.11 39.72
C ARG A 26 -3.19 40.50 39.47
N ALA A 27 -2.12 41.28 39.32
CA ALA A 27 -0.84 40.71 38.88
C ALA A 27 0.12 40.22 39.98
N THR A 28 -0.23 40.32 41.27
CA THR A 28 0.70 40.01 42.39
C THR A 28 0.55 38.62 43.02
N SER A 29 -0.29 37.72 42.50
CA SER A 29 -0.46 36.37 43.09
C SER A 29 0.35 35.26 42.43
N MET A 30 0.77 35.37 41.17
CA MET A 30 1.38 34.22 40.47
C MET A 30 2.85 33.97 40.87
N ASN A 31 3.62 35.03 41.12
CA ASN A 31 5.05 34.92 41.45
C ASN A 31 5.32 34.38 42.87
N VAL A 32 4.44 34.67 43.84
CA VAL A 32 4.59 34.19 45.23
C VAL A 32 4.24 32.70 45.32
N ILE A 33 3.22 32.27 44.59
CA ILE A 33 2.79 30.86 44.50
C ILE A 33 3.88 30.02 43.80
N LEU A 34 4.45 30.50 42.70
CA LEU A 34 5.54 29.80 42.00
C LEU A 34 6.79 29.64 42.86
N ARG A 35 7.20 30.66 43.64
CA ARG A 35 8.35 30.54 44.56
C ARG A 35 8.08 29.60 45.72
N LYS A 36 6.88 29.62 46.30
CA LYS A 36 6.52 28.77 47.44
C LYS A 36 6.39 27.29 47.06
N TYR A 37 5.89 27.00 45.87
CA TYR A 37 5.66 25.62 45.40
C TYR A 37 6.70 25.11 44.40
N PHE A 38 7.78 25.85 44.16
CA PHE A 38 8.87 25.44 43.26
C PHE A 38 9.46 24.09 43.66
N TRP A 39 9.56 23.81 44.97
CA TRP A 39 10.07 22.53 45.47
C TRP A 39 9.14 21.35 45.15
N ILE A 40 7.82 21.56 45.18
CA ILE A 40 6.84 20.53 44.80
C ILE A 40 6.95 20.21 43.31
N PHE A 41 7.13 21.24 42.48
CA PHE A 41 7.35 21.04 41.04
C PHE A 41 8.62 20.22 40.77
N ASN A 42 9.72 20.54 41.44
CA ASN A 42 10.97 19.77 41.31
C ASN A 42 10.79 18.31 41.76
N LEU A 43 10.07 18.05 42.87
CA LEU A 43 9.78 16.69 43.32
C LEU A 43 8.93 15.91 42.30
N LEU A 44 7.96 16.57 41.66
CA LEU A 44 7.12 15.95 40.63
C LEU A 44 7.96 15.59 39.39
N VAL A 45 8.85 16.48 38.97
CA VAL A 45 9.78 16.22 37.84
C VAL A 45 10.73 15.06 38.16
N ILE A 46 11.32 15.04 39.36
CA ILE A 46 12.23 13.95 39.79
C ILE A 46 11.48 12.61 39.81
N THR A 47 10.25 12.60 40.31
CA THR A 47 9.42 11.39 40.36
C THR A 47 9.07 10.91 38.96
N GLY A 48 8.75 11.82 38.03
CA GLY A 48 8.53 11.50 36.62
C GLY A 48 9.78 10.91 35.96
N CYS A 49 10.94 11.53 36.14
CA CYS A 49 12.21 11.02 35.62
C CYS A 49 12.55 9.62 36.17
N ALA A 50 12.34 9.38 37.46
CA ALA A 50 12.55 8.07 38.07
C ALA A 50 11.59 7.00 37.50
N TYR A 51 10.31 7.33 37.29
CA TYR A 51 9.33 6.43 36.68
C TYR A 51 9.70 6.05 35.24
N PHE A 52 10.09 7.01 34.41
CA PHE A 52 10.52 6.74 33.04
C PHE A 52 11.83 5.95 32.96
N ALA A 53 12.78 6.21 33.86
CA ALA A 53 14.01 5.43 33.96
C ALA A 53 13.71 3.96 34.34
N ALA A 54 12.83 3.72 35.31
CA ALA A 54 12.42 2.37 35.71
C ALA A 54 11.66 1.62 34.61
N SER A 55 10.74 2.30 33.91
CA SER A 55 9.96 1.73 32.79
C SER A 55 10.85 1.30 31.61
N SER A 56 11.95 2.02 31.37
CA SER A 56 12.90 1.69 30.29
C SER A 56 13.64 0.37 30.52
N ILE A 57 13.83 -0.05 31.77
CA ILE A 57 14.53 -1.30 32.11
C ILE A 57 13.66 -2.52 31.78
N HIS A 58 12.34 -2.43 31.92
CA HIS A 58 11.41 -3.51 31.54
C HIS A 58 11.42 -3.79 30.02
N SER A 59 11.78 -2.81 29.19
CA SER A 59 11.85 -2.98 27.72
C SER A 59 13.15 -3.63 27.25
N CYS A 60 14.25 -3.52 28.00
CA CYS A 60 15.53 -4.16 27.66
C CYS A 60 15.59 -5.65 28.04
N ALA A 61 14.80 -6.11 29.02
CA ALA A 61 14.81 -7.52 29.45
C ALA A 61 14.14 -8.51 28.46
N MET A 62 13.35 -8.02 27.49
CA MET A 62 12.71 -8.85 26.46
C MET A 62 13.56 -9.06 25.18
N ILE A 63 14.69 -8.36 25.04
CA ILE A 63 15.58 -8.47 23.86
C ILE A 63 16.73 -9.46 24.12
N GLY A 64 16.87 -9.94 25.36
CA GLY A 64 17.96 -10.81 25.81
C GLY A 64 17.63 -12.30 25.92
N ARG A 65 16.64 -12.84 25.19
CA ARG A 65 16.51 -14.30 25.08
C ARG A 65 17.57 -14.83 24.10
N PRO A 66 18.58 -15.58 24.54
CA PRO A 66 19.52 -16.21 23.63
C PRO A 66 18.72 -17.18 22.76
N TRP A 67 18.72 -16.93 21.46
CA TRP A 67 18.24 -17.84 20.44
C TRP A 67 19.04 -19.13 20.58
N MET A 68 18.52 -20.12 21.32
CA MET A 68 19.07 -21.46 21.32
C MET A 68 19.07 -21.94 19.87
N ALA A 69 20.27 -22.08 19.31
CA ALA A 69 20.47 -22.63 17.99
C ALA A 69 19.88 -24.04 17.97
N ALA A 70 18.83 -24.25 17.17
CA ALA A 70 18.37 -25.58 16.86
C ALA A 70 19.53 -26.37 16.23
N PRO A 71 19.79 -27.63 16.64
CA PRO A 71 20.83 -28.44 16.03
C PRO A 71 20.57 -28.60 14.53
N ALA A 72 21.63 -28.45 13.73
CA ALA A 72 21.58 -28.60 12.29
C ALA A 72 21.07 -30.01 11.93
N PRO A 73 20.07 -30.16 11.04
CA PRO A 73 19.68 -31.47 10.58
C PRO A 73 20.83 -32.09 9.79
N SER A 74 21.30 -33.24 10.26
CA SER A 74 22.27 -34.08 9.56
C SER A 74 21.77 -34.37 8.14
N SER A 75 22.51 -33.94 7.13
CA SER A 75 22.22 -34.26 5.74
C SER A 75 22.51 -35.74 5.50
N ARG A 76 21.50 -36.61 5.63
CA ARG A 76 21.52 -37.90 4.95
C ARG A 76 21.38 -37.64 3.46
N SER A 77 22.41 -38.01 2.71
CA SER A 77 22.35 -38.14 1.25
C SER A 77 21.51 -39.37 0.89
N SER A 78 20.20 -39.24 0.97
CA SER A 78 19.30 -40.15 0.26
C SER A 78 19.25 -39.71 -1.20
N GLY A 79 19.74 -40.57 -2.10
CA GLY A 79 19.75 -40.35 -3.54
C GLY A 79 18.38 -39.95 -4.07
N LEU A 80 18.38 -39.16 -5.14
CA LEU A 80 17.15 -38.72 -5.81
C LEU A 80 16.38 -39.96 -6.29
N PRO A 81 15.12 -40.18 -5.87
CA PRO A 81 14.24 -41.03 -6.64
C PRO A 81 13.96 -40.32 -7.96
N THR A 82 14.23 -41.01 -9.06
CA THR A 82 13.77 -40.63 -10.40
C THR A 82 12.27 -40.38 -10.33
N SER A 83 11.89 -39.12 -10.37
CA SER A 83 10.49 -38.68 -10.34
C SER A 83 9.81 -39.17 -11.61
N SER A 84 9.19 -40.35 -11.55
CA SER A 84 8.06 -40.63 -12.43
C SER A 84 7.05 -39.49 -12.23
N ALA A 85 6.59 -38.91 -13.33
CA ALA A 85 5.62 -37.83 -13.31
C ALA A 85 4.30 -38.36 -12.74
N LEU A 86 4.18 -38.37 -11.40
CA LEU A 86 2.91 -38.48 -10.72
C LEU A 86 2.12 -37.25 -11.13
N ARG A 87 1.23 -37.45 -12.12
CA ARG A 87 0.07 -36.60 -12.36
C ARG A 87 -0.52 -36.32 -10.99
N ARG A 88 -0.30 -35.12 -10.48
CA ARG A 88 -0.84 -34.66 -9.21
C ARG A 88 -2.34 -34.53 -9.42
N HIS A 89 -3.06 -35.62 -9.19
CA HIS A 89 -4.51 -35.62 -9.13
C HIS A 89 -4.86 -34.65 -8.01
N ARG A 90 -5.39 -33.47 -8.36
CA ARG A 90 -5.92 -32.53 -7.38
C ARG A 90 -7.20 -33.14 -6.88
N ASP A 91 -7.09 -34.02 -5.89
CA ASP A 91 -8.25 -34.48 -5.15
C ASP A 91 -8.67 -33.36 -4.19
N VAL A 92 -9.53 -32.48 -4.69
CA VAL A 92 -10.03 -31.31 -3.95
C VAL A 92 -11.00 -31.75 -2.85
N THR A 93 -11.53 -32.97 -2.95
CA THR A 93 -12.51 -33.54 -2.02
C THR A 93 -11.96 -33.63 -0.59
N THR A 94 -10.69 -33.98 -0.41
CA THR A 94 -10.07 -34.06 0.93
C THR A 94 -9.92 -32.68 1.58
N ILE A 95 -9.72 -31.63 0.79
CA ILE A 95 -9.60 -30.25 1.29
C ILE A 95 -10.98 -29.72 1.70
N LEU A 96 -12.01 -30.06 0.92
CA LEU A 96 -13.40 -29.72 1.22
C LEU A 96 -13.91 -30.48 2.46
N ALA A 97 -13.64 -31.79 2.55
CA ALA A 97 -14.03 -32.63 3.69
C ALA A 97 -13.38 -32.19 5.00
N ARG A 98 -12.17 -31.62 4.95
CA ARG A 98 -11.47 -31.11 6.15
C ARG A 98 -11.88 -29.71 6.57
N ASN A 99 -12.81 -29.07 5.84
CA ASN A 99 -13.34 -27.75 6.11
C ASN A 99 -12.31 -26.81 6.75
N ILE A 100 -11.34 -26.34 5.96
CA ILE A 100 -10.21 -25.52 6.44
C ILE A 100 -10.61 -24.20 7.13
N PHE A 101 -11.88 -23.83 7.07
CA PHE A 101 -12.43 -22.61 7.65
C PHE A 101 -13.24 -22.86 8.94
N CYS A 102 -13.50 -24.12 9.30
CA CYS A 102 -14.10 -24.48 10.58
C CYS A 102 -13.64 -25.88 11.03
N SER A 103 -12.69 -25.94 11.97
CA SER A 103 -12.11 -27.18 12.48
C SER A 103 -13.02 -27.96 13.43
N SER A 104 -14.11 -27.35 13.91
CA SER A 104 -15.05 -27.92 14.87
C SER A 104 -16.41 -28.25 14.27
N CYS A 105 -16.61 -27.98 12.98
CA CYS A 105 -17.84 -28.28 12.28
C CYS A 105 -17.76 -29.69 11.66
N GLU A 106 -18.81 -30.50 11.80
CA GLU A 106 -18.91 -31.74 11.00
C GLU A 106 -19.05 -31.38 9.52
N PRO A 107 -18.31 -32.06 8.60
CA PRO A 107 -18.46 -31.81 7.18
C PRO A 107 -19.88 -32.18 6.77
N ALA A 108 -20.58 -31.24 6.12
CA ALA A 108 -21.90 -31.48 5.59
C ALA A 108 -21.82 -32.65 4.59
N ALA A 109 -22.34 -33.81 4.99
CA ALA A 109 -22.72 -34.84 4.04
C ALA A 109 -23.67 -34.18 3.04
N GLU A 110 -23.48 -34.46 1.75
CA GLU A 110 -24.39 -34.03 0.70
C GLU A 110 -25.78 -34.59 0.97
N VAL A 111 -26.57 -33.86 1.75
CA VAL A 111 -28.01 -34.06 1.83
C VAL A 111 -28.54 -33.59 0.48
N ALA A 112 -28.80 -34.56 -0.39
CA ALA A 112 -29.68 -34.37 -1.53
C ALA A 112 -30.96 -33.72 -1.00
N VAL A 113 -31.13 -32.43 -1.28
CA VAL A 113 -32.33 -31.68 -0.92
C VAL A 113 -33.47 -32.24 -1.76
N LYS A 114 -34.15 -33.25 -1.23
CA LYS A 114 -35.54 -33.51 -1.56
C LYS A 114 -36.32 -32.29 -1.07
N THR A 115 -36.82 -31.52 -2.03
CA THR A 115 -37.81 -30.49 -1.82
C THR A 115 -38.99 -31.11 -1.08
N THR A 116 -39.12 -30.80 0.20
CA THR A 116 -40.39 -30.95 0.92
C THR A 116 -40.51 -29.73 1.81
N SER A 117 -41.38 -28.83 1.37
CA SER A 117 -41.81 -27.65 2.12
C SER A 117 -42.42 -28.08 3.45
N PRO A 118 -42.15 -27.38 4.56
CA PRO A 118 -43.12 -27.25 5.64
C PRO A 118 -43.72 -25.84 5.61
N ASP A 119 -45.05 -25.80 5.74
CA ASP A 119 -45.82 -24.59 5.95
C ASP A 119 -45.39 -23.83 7.22
N PRO A 120 -45.61 -22.50 7.30
CA PRO A 120 -45.11 -21.65 8.37
C PRO A 120 -46.15 -21.50 9.50
N ALA A 121 -45.70 -21.58 10.74
CA ALA A 121 -46.45 -21.06 11.87
C ALA A 121 -45.53 -20.32 12.86
N ALA A 122 -45.85 -19.02 13.02
CA ALA A 122 -45.52 -18.12 14.12
C ALA A 122 -44.07 -17.59 14.26
N ALA A 123 -43.84 -16.35 13.77
CA ALA A 123 -43.69 -15.16 14.62
C ALA A 123 -43.30 -13.93 13.77
N GLY A 124 -44.03 -12.82 13.96
CA GLY A 124 -44.16 -11.70 13.04
C GLY A 124 -42.89 -10.95 12.63
N THR A 125 -42.76 -10.73 11.32
CA THR A 125 -42.16 -9.54 10.70
C THR A 125 -43.00 -9.21 9.46
N PRO A 126 -43.12 -7.93 9.04
CA PRO A 126 -44.03 -7.54 7.97
C PRO A 126 -43.57 -8.13 6.63
N THR A 127 -44.31 -9.12 6.14
CA THR A 127 -44.20 -9.68 4.79
C THR A 127 -44.56 -8.58 3.78
N VAL A 128 -43.62 -8.26 2.88
CA VAL A 128 -43.94 -7.53 1.65
C VAL A 128 -44.11 -8.59 0.57
N ASP A 129 -45.37 -8.99 0.37
CA ASP A 129 -45.79 -9.92 -0.67
C ASP A 129 -45.57 -9.32 -2.06
N GLY A 130 -44.62 -9.88 -2.77
CA GLY A 130 -44.31 -9.56 -4.17
C GLY A 130 -42.97 -10.15 -4.54
N ALA A 131 -42.96 -11.07 -5.52
CA ALA A 131 -41.71 -11.66 -6.01
C ALA A 131 -40.77 -10.54 -6.46
N ALA A 132 -39.66 -10.35 -5.73
CA ALA A 132 -38.73 -9.27 -6.01
C ALA A 132 -38.22 -9.39 -7.46
N VAL A 133 -38.37 -8.33 -8.25
CA VAL A 133 -37.97 -8.30 -9.66
C VAL A 133 -36.55 -7.76 -9.78
N LYS A 134 -35.76 -8.20 -10.77
CA LYS A 134 -34.41 -7.67 -10.97
C LYS A 134 -34.48 -6.17 -11.28
N SER A 135 -33.72 -5.35 -10.56
CA SER A 135 -33.72 -3.90 -10.75
C SER A 135 -33.09 -3.50 -12.09
N THR A 136 -33.67 -2.49 -12.72
CA THR A 136 -33.14 -1.84 -13.93
C THR A 136 -32.27 -0.62 -13.62
N LEU A 137 -32.08 -0.28 -12.33
CA LEU A 137 -31.22 0.84 -11.94
C LEU A 137 -29.79 0.62 -12.42
N ASN A 138 -29.17 1.68 -12.94
CA ASN A 138 -27.75 1.68 -13.30
C ASN A 138 -26.89 1.81 -12.05
N LEU A 139 -26.99 0.84 -11.14
CA LEU A 139 -26.23 0.76 -9.90
C LEU A 139 -25.57 -0.60 -9.80
N GLN A 140 -24.37 -0.61 -9.23
CA GLN A 140 -23.65 -1.86 -9.00
C GLN A 140 -23.51 -2.12 -7.50
N LEU A 141 -24.02 -3.27 -7.05
CA LEU A 141 -23.76 -3.78 -5.70
C LEU A 141 -22.32 -4.31 -5.63
N ILE A 142 -21.51 -3.65 -4.80
CA ILE A 142 -20.08 -3.94 -4.61
C ILE A 142 -19.84 -4.84 -3.41
N ALA A 143 -20.59 -4.64 -2.33
CA ALA A 143 -20.51 -5.42 -1.11
C ALA A 143 -21.81 -5.33 -0.31
N THR A 144 -22.03 -6.33 0.55
CA THR A 144 -23.11 -6.43 1.52
C THR A 144 -22.47 -6.78 2.86
N LEU A 145 -22.92 -6.12 3.92
CA LEU A 145 -22.63 -6.47 5.30
C LEU A 145 -23.97 -6.86 5.92
N VAL A 146 -24.13 -8.11 6.32
CA VAL A 146 -25.37 -8.62 6.89
C VAL A 146 -25.10 -8.99 8.34
N SER A 147 -25.93 -8.46 9.24
CA SER A 147 -25.93 -8.85 10.65
C SER A 147 -27.03 -9.88 10.89
N GLU A 148 -26.66 -11.02 11.48
CA GLU A 148 -27.61 -12.10 11.82
C GLU A 148 -28.44 -11.76 13.06
N GLU A 149 -27.87 -11.00 14.02
CA GLU A 149 -28.53 -10.65 15.29
C GLU A 149 -29.52 -9.48 15.14
N ASP A 150 -29.12 -8.42 14.43
CA ASP A 150 -29.97 -7.25 14.20
C ASP A 150 -29.81 -6.71 12.78
N LYS A 151 -30.85 -6.93 11.96
CA LYS A 151 -30.92 -6.49 10.56
C LYS A 151 -30.68 -5.00 10.38
N LYS A 152 -30.92 -4.14 11.39
CA LYS A 152 -30.66 -2.69 11.29
C LYS A 152 -29.19 -2.36 11.09
N TRP A 153 -28.28 -3.27 11.47
CA TRP A 153 -26.84 -3.15 11.25
C TRP A 153 -26.39 -3.74 9.91
N SER A 154 -27.33 -4.07 9.02
CA SER A 154 -27.00 -4.50 7.68
C SER A 154 -26.83 -3.31 6.73
N TYR A 155 -25.80 -3.36 5.89
CA TYR A 155 -25.41 -2.30 4.98
C TYR A 155 -25.14 -2.83 3.57
N ALA A 156 -25.56 -2.06 2.56
CA ALA A 156 -25.23 -2.31 1.16
C ALA A 156 -24.28 -1.22 0.63
N ALA A 157 -23.18 -1.63 0.00
CA ALA A 157 -22.26 -0.73 -0.70
C ALA A 157 -22.61 -0.67 -2.19
N LEU A 158 -23.14 0.47 -2.63
CA LEU A 158 -23.61 0.69 -4.00
C LEU A 158 -22.72 1.70 -4.74
N LEU A 159 -22.21 1.31 -5.89
CA LEU A 159 -21.46 2.16 -6.82
C LEU A 159 -22.42 2.79 -7.83
N HIS A 160 -22.36 4.12 -7.93
CA HIS A 160 -23.00 4.87 -9.02
C HIS A 160 -22.00 4.96 -10.19
N PRO A 161 -22.30 4.42 -11.38
CA PRO A 161 -21.39 4.44 -12.53
C PRO A 161 -21.08 5.85 -13.04
N ASP A 162 -21.99 6.80 -12.84
CA ASP A 162 -21.86 8.17 -13.38
C ASP A 162 -20.81 9.00 -12.62
N ASP A 163 -20.72 8.85 -11.30
CA ASP A 163 -19.72 9.54 -10.46
C ASP A 163 -18.58 8.61 -9.98
N ASN A 164 -18.68 7.32 -10.27
CA ASN A 164 -17.78 6.26 -9.83
C ASN A 164 -17.54 6.27 -8.30
N LYS A 165 -18.51 6.74 -7.51
CA LYS A 165 -18.46 6.77 -6.04
C LYS A 165 -19.26 5.63 -5.45
N THR A 166 -18.65 4.92 -4.51
CA THR A 166 -19.32 3.90 -3.70
C THR A 166 -19.88 4.56 -2.45
N ARG A 167 -21.18 4.37 -2.19
CA ARG A 167 -21.87 4.86 -0.99
C ARG A 167 -22.44 3.68 -0.20
N LEU A 168 -22.45 3.82 1.12
CA LEU A 168 -22.98 2.83 2.03
C LEU A 168 -24.42 3.18 2.41
N TYR A 169 -25.33 2.23 2.28
CA TYR A 169 -26.74 2.40 2.56
C TYR A 169 -27.21 1.38 3.59
N PRO A 170 -27.64 1.79 4.79
CA PRO A 170 -28.36 0.92 5.71
C PRO A 170 -29.80 0.70 5.25
N ILE A 171 -30.46 -0.29 5.84
CA ILE A 171 -31.90 -0.54 5.66
C ILE A 171 -32.71 0.73 6.00
N GLY A 172 -33.70 1.05 5.16
CA GLY A 172 -34.60 2.20 5.31
C GLY A 172 -34.08 3.51 4.70
N LYS A 173 -32.85 3.57 4.16
CA LYS A 173 -32.33 4.79 3.53
C LYS A 173 -32.71 4.88 2.04
N LYS A 174 -33.04 6.11 1.62
CA LYS A 174 -33.25 6.48 0.20
C LYS A 174 -31.91 6.58 -0.52
N LEU A 175 -31.84 6.10 -1.76
CA LEU A 175 -30.67 6.19 -2.61
C LEU A 175 -30.45 7.63 -3.09
N ALA A 176 -29.19 8.06 -3.15
CA ALA A 176 -28.85 9.43 -3.54
C ALA A 176 -29.22 9.70 -5.02
N GLY A 177 -30.13 10.65 -5.25
CA GLY A 177 -30.55 11.04 -6.61
C GLY A 177 -31.49 10.04 -7.31
N ILE A 178 -31.98 9.01 -6.60
CA ILE A 178 -32.88 7.98 -7.15
C ILE A 178 -34.06 7.79 -6.19
N GLU A 179 -35.26 7.65 -6.76
CA GLU A 179 -36.50 7.44 -6.00
C GLU A 179 -36.66 5.98 -5.54
N ALA A 180 -35.64 5.43 -4.88
CA ALA A 180 -35.66 4.07 -4.36
C ALA A 180 -35.13 4.02 -2.93
N THR A 181 -35.73 3.14 -2.10
CA THR A 181 -35.37 2.97 -0.68
C THR A 181 -34.91 1.55 -0.43
N VAL A 182 -33.86 1.37 0.38
CA VAL A 182 -33.37 0.04 0.78
C VAL A 182 -34.38 -0.62 1.74
N VAL A 183 -34.90 -1.78 1.37
CA VAL A 183 -35.89 -2.54 2.13
C VAL A 183 -35.22 -3.63 2.96
N ASP A 184 -34.28 -4.37 2.38
CA ASP A 184 -33.51 -5.40 3.08
C ASP A 184 -32.13 -5.58 2.43
N VAL A 185 -31.17 -6.09 3.20
CA VAL A 185 -29.82 -6.42 2.73
C VAL A 185 -29.56 -7.89 3.00
N LEU A 186 -29.47 -8.66 1.93
CA LEU A 186 -29.16 -10.09 1.94
C LEU A 186 -27.69 -10.31 1.55
N GLU A 187 -27.16 -11.50 1.82
CA GLU A 187 -25.74 -11.82 1.60
C GLU A 187 -25.25 -11.50 0.19
N ARG A 188 -26.11 -11.67 -0.83
CA ARG A 188 -25.76 -11.47 -2.23
C ARG A 188 -26.67 -10.50 -2.97
N ARG A 189 -27.63 -9.88 -2.28
CA ARG A 189 -28.64 -9.03 -2.90
C ARG A 189 -29.02 -7.88 -1.98
N VAL A 190 -29.32 -6.73 -2.55
CA VAL A 190 -30.03 -5.66 -1.84
C VAL A 190 -31.43 -5.55 -2.40
N LEU A 191 -32.44 -5.54 -1.53
CA LEU A 191 -33.83 -5.30 -1.90
C LEU A 191 -34.12 -3.81 -1.80
N LEU A 192 -34.76 -3.28 -2.84
CA LEU A 192 -35.10 -1.88 -3.00
C LEU A 192 -36.61 -1.75 -3.22
N SER A 193 -37.24 -0.72 -2.69
CA SER A 193 -38.60 -0.34 -3.07
C SER A 193 -38.53 0.85 -4.00
N ARG A 194 -39.10 0.72 -5.20
CA ARG A 194 -39.31 1.83 -6.15
C ARG A 194 -40.75 1.77 -6.65
N GLU A 195 -41.47 2.88 -6.53
CA GLU A 195 -42.87 2.99 -6.99
C GLU A 195 -43.79 1.89 -6.41
N GLY A 196 -43.56 1.50 -5.15
CA GLY A 196 -44.34 0.44 -4.48
C GLY A 196 -44.00 -1.00 -4.92
N ARG A 197 -43.02 -1.19 -5.81
CA ARG A 197 -42.51 -2.51 -6.23
C ARG A 197 -41.19 -2.83 -5.56
N THR A 198 -41.03 -4.09 -5.15
CA THR A 198 -39.76 -4.60 -4.62
C THR A 198 -38.87 -5.07 -5.77
N GLU A 199 -37.70 -4.46 -5.87
CA GLU A 199 -36.65 -4.81 -6.81
C GLU A 199 -35.41 -5.32 -6.09
N TYR A 200 -34.54 -6.07 -6.77
CA TYR A 200 -33.25 -6.49 -6.22
C TYR A 200 -32.07 -6.18 -7.14
N ILE A 201 -30.93 -5.87 -6.53
CA ILE A 201 -29.62 -5.79 -7.22
C ILE A 201 -28.72 -6.90 -6.66
N GLU A 202 -28.09 -7.69 -7.53
CA GLU A 202 -27.19 -8.78 -7.11
C GLU A 202 -25.73 -8.36 -7.06
N LEU A 203 -25.02 -8.93 -6.09
CA LEU A 203 -23.60 -8.76 -5.88
C LEU A 203 -22.83 -9.45 -7.01
N GLY A 204 -22.04 -8.66 -7.75
CA GLY A 204 -21.21 -9.17 -8.85
C GLY A 204 -21.87 -9.20 -10.24
N GLN A 205 -23.15 -8.79 -10.36
CA GLN A 205 -23.77 -8.52 -11.67
C GLN A 205 -23.86 -7.00 -11.92
N GLY A 206 -22.71 -6.34 -12.02
CA GLY A 206 -22.67 -5.06 -12.73
C GLY A 206 -23.06 -5.30 -14.19
N GLY A 207 -24.25 -4.87 -14.58
CA GLY A 207 -24.71 -4.75 -15.97
C GLY A 207 -24.29 -5.88 -16.90
N GLN A 208 -24.78 -7.11 -16.70
CA GLN A 208 -24.84 -8.06 -17.81
C GLN A 208 -25.97 -7.62 -18.74
N ARG A 209 -25.65 -6.69 -19.65
CA ARG A 209 -26.29 -6.63 -20.95
C ARG A 209 -26.18 -8.06 -21.50
N GLN A 210 -27.31 -8.76 -21.61
CA GLN A 210 -27.34 -10.03 -22.33
C GLN A 210 -26.94 -9.73 -23.77
N VAL A 211 -25.67 -9.92 -24.05
CA VAL A 211 -25.16 -9.91 -25.41
C VAL A 211 -25.55 -11.28 -25.95
N ALA A 212 -26.57 -11.30 -26.79
CA ALA A 212 -26.87 -12.45 -27.62
C ALA A 212 -25.55 -12.96 -28.21
N SER A 213 -25.32 -14.25 -28.04
CA SER A 213 -24.11 -14.96 -28.43
C SER A 213 -24.04 -15.06 -29.95
N THR A 214 -23.39 -14.08 -30.59
CA THR A 214 -22.83 -14.24 -31.93
C THR A 214 -21.53 -13.45 -32.06
N SER A 215 -20.51 -14.15 -32.58
CA SER A 215 -19.14 -13.73 -32.86
C SER A 215 -18.10 -14.00 -31.75
N PRO A 216 -16.95 -14.62 -32.07
CA PRO A 216 -15.85 -14.83 -31.12
C PRO A 216 -15.43 -13.48 -30.53
N ARG A 217 -15.68 -13.31 -29.24
CA ARG A 217 -15.28 -12.14 -28.47
C ARG A 217 -13.78 -11.91 -28.66
N ALA A 218 -13.44 -10.86 -29.42
CA ALA A 218 -12.10 -10.32 -29.46
C ALA A 218 -11.62 -10.14 -28.02
N GLN A 219 -10.45 -10.72 -27.72
CA GLN A 219 -9.80 -10.60 -26.43
C GLN A 219 -9.84 -9.12 -25.99
N PRO A 220 -10.15 -8.81 -24.73
CA PRO A 220 -10.18 -7.42 -24.27
C PRO A 220 -8.87 -6.77 -24.68
N ALA A 221 -8.97 -5.69 -25.47
CA ALA A 221 -7.83 -5.00 -26.05
C ALA A 221 -6.76 -4.88 -24.97
N ARG A 222 -5.59 -5.51 -25.21
CA ARG A 222 -4.45 -5.47 -24.30
C ARG A 222 -4.31 -4.03 -23.82
N ARG A 223 -4.50 -3.80 -22.51
CA ARG A 223 -4.46 -2.46 -21.90
C ARG A 223 -3.39 -1.62 -22.62
N PRO A 224 -3.72 -0.43 -23.15
CA PRO A 224 -2.82 0.36 -24.02
C PRO A 224 -1.45 0.62 -23.36
N TYR A 225 -1.39 0.51 -22.03
CA TYR A 225 -0.18 0.63 -21.25
C TYR A 225 0.85 -0.51 -21.42
N ARG A 226 0.41 -1.78 -21.59
CA ARG A 226 1.36 -2.89 -21.84
C ARG A 226 2.07 -2.72 -23.17
N SER A 227 1.38 -2.20 -24.19
CA SER A 227 1.98 -1.93 -25.50
C SER A 227 2.93 -0.71 -25.44
N ALA A 228 2.60 0.33 -24.66
CA ALA A 228 3.49 1.47 -24.47
C ALA A 228 4.81 1.07 -23.75
N PHE A 229 4.73 0.31 -22.65
CA PHE A 229 5.94 -0.18 -21.96
C PHE A 229 6.76 -1.10 -22.86
N SER A 230 6.11 -2.01 -23.60
CA SER A 230 6.79 -2.91 -24.53
C SER A 230 7.51 -2.18 -25.67
N ARG A 231 6.90 -1.13 -26.24
CA ARG A 231 7.55 -0.30 -27.27
C ARG A 231 8.74 0.46 -26.69
N PHE A 232 8.58 1.01 -25.49
CA PHE A 232 9.67 1.69 -24.79
C PHE A 232 10.85 0.74 -24.55
N THR A 233 10.62 -0.43 -23.95
CA THR A 233 11.69 -1.40 -23.67
C THR A 233 12.39 -1.87 -24.94
N LYS A 234 11.65 -2.08 -26.03
CA LYS A 234 12.24 -2.44 -27.33
C LYS A 234 13.18 -1.34 -27.84
N SER A 235 12.74 -0.09 -27.76
CA SER A 235 13.55 1.06 -28.20
C SER A 235 14.83 1.29 -27.36
N ILE A 236 14.84 0.84 -26.11
CA ILE A 236 16.05 0.87 -25.26
C ILE A 236 16.95 -0.33 -25.57
N ALA A 237 16.38 -1.51 -25.77
CA ALA A 237 17.13 -2.73 -26.08
C ALA A 237 17.97 -2.58 -27.37
N GLU A 238 17.43 -1.90 -28.39
CA GLU A 238 18.16 -1.59 -29.65
C GLU A 238 19.39 -0.67 -29.46
N GLY A 239 19.49 -0.01 -28.30
CA GLY A 239 20.59 0.87 -27.95
C GLY A 239 21.49 0.35 -26.84
N VAL A 240 21.28 -0.86 -26.33
CA VAL A 240 22.14 -1.47 -25.29
C VAL A 240 22.73 -2.77 -25.84
N LYS A 241 24.05 -2.84 -25.95
CA LYS A 241 24.77 -4.03 -26.41
C LYS A 241 25.70 -4.53 -25.30
N LYS A 242 25.66 -5.82 -25.00
CA LYS A 242 26.65 -6.44 -24.12
C LYS A 242 27.91 -6.75 -24.94
N VAL A 243 29.04 -6.18 -24.57
CA VAL A 243 30.32 -6.35 -25.27
C VAL A 243 31.26 -7.33 -24.56
N GLY A 244 31.00 -7.63 -23.28
CA GLY A 244 31.74 -8.62 -22.52
C GLY A 244 31.14 -8.90 -21.14
N PRO A 245 31.79 -9.71 -20.30
CA PRO A 245 31.37 -9.92 -18.91
C PRO A 245 31.38 -8.59 -18.14
N GLY A 246 30.21 -8.14 -17.68
CA GLY A 246 30.07 -6.87 -16.97
C GLY A 246 30.36 -5.62 -17.81
N LYS A 247 30.54 -5.75 -19.13
CA LYS A 247 30.84 -4.64 -20.04
C LYS A 247 29.73 -4.45 -21.06
N TYR A 248 29.28 -3.21 -21.18
CA TYR A 248 28.13 -2.84 -22.00
C TYR A 248 28.44 -1.57 -22.81
N GLU A 249 27.83 -1.47 -23.97
CA GLU A 249 27.83 -0.31 -24.82
C GLU A 249 26.41 0.23 -24.91
N ILE A 250 26.24 1.53 -24.65
CA ILE A 250 24.95 2.21 -24.61
C ILE A 250 24.97 3.36 -25.60
N LYS A 251 24.03 3.39 -26.55
CA LYS A 251 23.84 4.56 -27.41
C LYS A 251 23.37 5.75 -26.56
N ARG A 252 23.94 6.93 -26.78
CA ARG A 252 23.56 8.19 -26.12
C ARG A 252 22.06 8.47 -26.24
N SER A 253 21.48 8.16 -27.39
CA SER A 253 20.03 8.29 -27.62
C SER A 253 19.19 7.37 -26.72
N ALA A 254 19.63 6.14 -26.45
CA ALA A 254 18.94 5.23 -25.54
C ALA A 254 19.05 5.70 -24.08
N LEU A 255 20.23 6.16 -23.66
CA LEU A 255 20.41 6.77 -22.34
C LEU A 255 19.46 7.97 -22.15
N ASN A 256 19.41 8.89 -23.12
CA ASN A 256 18.55 10.06 -23.06
C ASN A 256 17.06 9.70 -23.01
N LYS A 257 16.62 8.64 -23.70
CA LYS A 257 15.23 8.14 -23.60
C LYS A 257 14.90 7.61 -22.21
N VAL A 258 15.84 6.91 -21.57
CA VAL A 258 15.67 6.39 -20.21
C VAL A 258 15.57 7.54 -19.20
N LEU A 259 16.52 8.48 -19.25
CA LEU A 259 16.56 9.62 -18.34
C LEU A 259 15.37 10.56 -18.59
N GLY A 260 14.96 10.76 -19.84
CA GLY A 260 13.80 11.58 -20.20
C GLY A 260 12.45 10.99 -19.77
N ASN A 261 12.38 9.70 -19.42
CA ASN A 261 11.15 9.04 -19.03
C ASN A 261 11.23 8.44 -17.62
N THR A 262 11.23 9.32 -16.62
CA THR A 262 11.30 8.99 -15.19
C THR A 262 10.17 8.05 -14.75
N THR A 263 8.96 8.22 -15.30
CA THR A 263 7.81 7.35 -15.02
C THR A 263 8.06 5.90 -15.43
N MET A 264 8.65 5.66 -16.60
CA MET A 264 8.97 4.29 -17.05
C MET A 264 10.17 3.72 -16.29
N LEU A 265 11.15 4.54 -15.92
CA LEU A 265 12.28 4.14 -15.09
C LEU A 265 11.82 3.69 -13.69
N ALA A 266 11.00 4.49 -13.02
CA ALA A 266 10.44 4.17 -11.70
C ALA A 266 9.58 2.89 -11.71
N ARG A 267 8.98 2.54 -12.85
CA ARG A 267 8.18 1.30 -13.01
C ARG A 267 9.02 0.09 -13.41
N SER A 268 10.29 0.27 -13.76
CA SER A 268 11.16 -0.79 -14.26
C SER A 268 11.69 -1.71 -13.16
N ALA A 269 11.81 -1.20 -11.92
CA ALA A 269 12.20 -1.96 -10.74
C ALA A 269 11.70 -1.26 -9.47
N ARG A 270 11.63 -1.99 -8.35
CA ARG A 270 11.48 -1.42 -7.01
C ARG A 270 12.86 -1.12 -6.44
N ILE A 271 13.08 0.14 -6.07
CA ILE A 271 14.32 0.62 -5.47
C ILE A 271 14.06 0.85 -3.99
N VAL A 272 14.82 0.17 -3.13
CA VAL A 272 14.65 0.24 -1.67
C VAL A 272 15.97 0.68 -1.04
N PRO A 273 16.00 1.64 -0.10
CA PRO A 273 17.20 1.97 0.65
C PRO A 273 17.78 0.72 1.33
N SER A 274 19.10 0.58 1.31
CA SER A 274 19.82 -0.48 2.01
C SER A 274 20.61 0.12 3.16
N VAL A 275 20.57 -0.54 4.31
CA VAL A 275 21.27 -0.15 5.53
C VAL A 275 22.13 -1.32 6.00
N ARG A 276 23.39 -1.04 6.38
CA ARG A 276 24.30 -2.01 7.00
C ARG A 276 24.94 -1.37 8.21
N ASN A 277 24.92 -2.06 9.36
CA ASN A 277 25.45 -1.56 10.64
C ASN A 277 24.85 -0.19 11.04
N GLY A 278 23.54 -0.02 10.86
CA GLY A 278 22.84 1.23 11.16
C GLY A 278 23.14 2.40 10.19
N LYS A 279 23.98 2.21 9.17
CA LYS A 279 24.34 3.25 8.20
C LYS A 279 23.79 2.92 6.80
N PRO A 280 23.16 3.88 6.10
CA PRO A 280 22.75 3.69 4.72
C PRO A 280 23.96 3.34 3.85
N ASN A 281 23.89 2.20 3.15
CA ASN A 281 25.00 1.67 2.36
C ASN A 281 24.69 1.57 0.87
N GLY A 282 23.51 2.02 0.41
CA GLY A 282 23.16 2.04 -1.01
C GLY A 282 21.67 1.83 -1.26
N PHE A 283 21.36 1.37 -2.47
CA PHE A 283 20.00 1.05 -2.89
C PHE A 283 19.91 -0.37 -3.43
N LYS A 284 18.95 -1.15 -2.93
CA LYS A 284 18.69 -2.51 -3.36
C LYS A 284 17.57 -2.57 -4.40
N LEU A 285 17.80 -3.35 -5.46
CA LEU A 285 16.85 -3.55 -6.55
C LEU A 285 16.03 -4.82 -6.34
N TYR A 286 14.71 -4.69 -6.47
CA TYR A 286 13.76 -5.79 -6.43
C TYR A 286 12.74 -5.69 -7.57
N ALA A 287 12.07 -6.81 -7.87
CA ALA A 287 11.00 -6.86 -8.87
C ALA A 287 11.39 -6.19 -10.21
N ILE A 288 12.65 -6.40 -10.64
CA ILE A 288 13.14 -5.94 -11.93
C ILE A 288 12.29 -6.61 -13.02
N ARG A 289 11.63 -5.79 -13.84
CA ARG A 289 10.82 -6.30 -14.93
C ARG A 289 11.70 -6.85 -16.05
N PRO A 290 11.37 -8.00 -16.65
CA PRO A 290 12.06 -8.49 -17.84
C PRO A 290 12.04 -7.45 -18.97
N GLY A 291 13.18 -7.27 -19.65
CA GLY A 291 13.34 -6.29 -20.73
C GLY A 291 13.39 -4.83 -20.27
N SER A 292 13.32 -4.55 -18.97
CA SER A 292 13.52 -3.20 -18.44
C SER A 292 14.98 -2.76 -18.58
N VAL A 293 15.22 -1.44 -18.45
CA VAL A 293 16.56 -0.87 -18.53
C VAL A 293 17.54 -1.56 -17.57
N TYR A 294 17.15 -1.82 -16.32
CA TYR A 294 17.99 -2.48 -15.33
C TYR A 294 18.41 -3.88 -15.79
N SER A 295 17.48 -4.66 -16.34
CA SER A 295 17.79 -5.99 -16.87
C SER A 295 18.70 -5.94 -18.10
N LEU A 296 18.49 -4.98 -19.00
CA LEU A 296 19.28 -4.81 -20.22
C LEU A 296 20.74 -4.44 -19.91
N ILE A 297 20.96 -3.67 -18.85
CA ILE A 297 22.30 -3.28 -18.38
C ILE A 297 22.93 -4.34 -17.44
N GLY A 298 22.31 -5.51 -17.26
CA GLY A 298 22.89 -6.62 -16.50
C GLY A 298 22.59 -6.66 -15.00
N MET A 299 21.72 -5.79 -14.50
CA MET A 299 21.28 -5.82 -13.10
C MET A 299 20.29 -6.96 -12.85
N GLN A 300 20.31 -7.48 -11.63
CA GLN A 300 19.53 -8.62 -11.19
C GLN A 300 18.79 -8.32 -9.89
N ASN A 301 17.73 -9.08 -9.64
CA ASN A 301 17.00 -8.98 -8.38
C ASN A 301 17.92 -9.31 -7.20
N GLY A 302 17.89 -8.45 -6.19
CA GLY A 302 18.72 -8.57 -5.00
C GLY A 302 20.06 -7.84 -5.08
N ASP A 303 20.41 -7.23 -6.23
CA ASP A 303 21.60 -6.40 -6.34
C ASP A 303 21.46 -5.14 -5.47
N THR A 304 22.55 -4.79 -4.77
CA THR A 304 22.64 -3.57 -3.96
C THR A 304 23.65 -2.63 -4.57
N ILE A 305 23.20 -1.52 -5.16
CA ILE A 305 24.07 -0.53 -5.78
C ILE A 305 24.65 0.37 -4.69
N HIS A 306 25.98 0.46 -4.66
CA HIS A 306 26.73 1.24 -3.67
C HIS A 306 27.23 2.55 -4.25
N ALA A 307 27.75 2.52 -5.48
CA ALA A 307 28.34 3.69 -6.11
C ALA A 307 28.16 3.69 -7.62
N ILE A 308 28.15 4.89 -8.19
CA ILE A 308 28.09 5.14 -9.62
C ILE A 308 29.18 6.17 -9.95
N ASN A 309 30.07 5.86 -10.90
CA ASN A 309 31.25 6.68 -11.24
C ASN A 309 32.08 7.06 -10.00
N GLY A 310 32.31 6.09 -9.11
CA GLY A 310 33.04 6.27 -7.85
C GLY A 310 32.30 7.09 -6.78
N ARG A 311 31.08 7.58 -7.06
CA ARG A 311 30.29 8.36 -6.10
C ARG A 311 29.31 7.45 -5.37
N ALA A 312 29.41 7.43 -4.05
CA ALA A 312 28.51 6.66 -3.20
C ALA A 312 27.07 7.18 -3.29
N ILE A 313 26.12 6.28 -3.49
CA ILE A 313 24.68 6.57 -3.57
C ILE A 313 23.95 6.08 -2.32
N THR A 314 24.34 6.61 -1.15
CA THR A 314 23.79 6.18 0.15
C THR A 314 22.48 6.88 0.52
N THR A 315 22.16 8.02 -0.10
CA THR A 315 20.96 8.82 0.18
C THR A 315 20.28 9.26 -1.12
N PRO A 316 18.98 9.60 -1.09
CA PRO A 316 18.26 10.11 -2.26
C PRO A 316 18.93 11.33 -2.91
N ASP A 317 19.42 12.28 -2.10
CA ASP A 317 20.08 13.50 -2.61
C ASP A 317 21.36 13.19 -3.38
N LYS A 318 22.16 12.24 -2.88
CA LYS A 318 23.36 11.78 -3.58
C LYS A 318 23.01 11.05 -4.87
N ALA A 319 21.93 10.28 -4.89
CA ALA A 319 21.45 9.62 -6.10
C ALA A 319 21.01 10.65 -7.16
N LEU A 320 20.33 11.73 -6.75
CA LEU A 320 19.96 12.83 -7.64
C LEU A 320 21.18 13.58 -8.18
N ALA A 321 22.19 13.83 -7.34
CA ALA A 321 23.45 14.45 -7.76
C ALA A 321 24.24 13.58 -8.75
N VAL A 322 24.15 12.26 -8.66
CA VAL A 322 24.71 11.35 -9.67
C VAL A 322 23.90 11.41 -10.97
N TYR A 323 22.56 11.42 -10.87
CA TYR A 323 21.67 11.43 -12.03
C TYR A 323 21.97 12.57 -13.01
N THR A 324 22.24 13.78 -12.51
CA THR A 324 22.59 14.93 -13.34
C THR A 324 23.91 14.73 -14.08
N LYS A 325 24.90 14.08 -13.46
CA LYS A 325 26.21 13.79 -14.07
C LYS A 325 26.16 12.67 -15.10
N VAL A 326 25.31 11.67 -14.90
CA VAL A 326 25.12 10.57 -15.86
C VAL A 326 24.65 11.10 -17.22
N ARG A 327 23.87 12.19 -17.23
CA ARG A 327 23.35 12.79 -18.46
C ARG A 327 24.44 13.30 -19.41
N THR A 328 25.58 13.75 -18.88
CA THR A 328 26.68 14.28 -19.70
C THR A 328 27.86 13.31 -19.80
N ALA A 329 27.97 12.31 -18.94
CA ALA A 329 29.05 11.33 -18.95
C ALA A 329 29.15 10.55 -20.28
N SER A 330 30.37 10.23 -20.71
CA SER A 330 30.70 9.32 -21.83
C SER A 330 31.01 7.89 -21.37
N HIS A 331 31.26 7.72 -20.07
CA HIS A 331 31.51 6.43 -19.43
C HIS A 331 30.77 6.35 -18.11
N LEU A 332 30.25 5.17 -17.79
CA LEU A 332 29.56 4.89 -16.55
C LEU A 332 30.11 3.61 -15.93
N THR A 333 30.42 3.64 -14.65
CA THR A 333 30.82 2.47 -13.86
C THR A 333 29.88 2.34 -12.67
N ILE A 334 29.27 1.17 -12.51
CA ILE A 334 28.34 0.89 -11.41
C ILE A 334 28.95 -0.18 -10.52
N ALA A 335 29.17 0.16 -9.25
CA ALA A 335 29.65 -0.75 -8.23
C ALA A 335 28.47 -1.20 -7.35
N PHE A 336 28.27 -2.51 -7.24
CA PHE A 336 27.17 -3.11 -6.52
C PHE A 336 27.57 -4.45 -5.88
N THR A 337 26.78 -4.90 -4.91
CA THR A 337 26.95 -6.24 -4.32
C THR A 337 25.87 -7.17 -4.84
N ARG A 338 26.28 -8.34 -5.34
CA ARG A 338 25.40 -9.43 -5.77
C ARG A 338 25.68 -10.66 -4.93
N ARG A 339 24.66 -11.14 -4.22
CA ARG A 339 24.77 -12.32 -3.33
C ARG A 339 25.98 -12.24 -2.37
N GLY A 340 26.23 -11.06 -1.81
CA GLY A 340 27.34 -10.80 -0.89
C GLY A 340 28.71 -10.56 -1.56
N LYS A 341 28.84 -10.69 -2.88
CA LYS A 341 30.09 -10.43 -3.61
C LYS A 341 30.06 -9.05 -4.27
N ALA A 342 31.16 -8.31 -4.16
CA ALA A 342 31.33 -7.04 -4.89
C ALA A 342 31.46 -7.30 -6.39
N VAL A 343 30.71 -6.55 -7.19
CA VAL A 343 30.68 -6.63 -8.65
C VAL A 343 30.70 -5.20 -9.20
N THR A 344 31.44 -5.02 -10.29
CA THR A 344 31.47 -3.77 -11.04
C THR A 344 31.01 -4.04 -12.46
N HIS A 345 30.19 -3.14 -13.00
CA HIS A 345 29.84 -3.12 -14.42
C HIS A 345 30.29 -1.81 -15.05
N ASP A 346 30.87 -1.91 -16.24
CA ASP A 346 31.37 -0.80 -17.03
C ASP A 346 30.52 -0.61 -18.28
N TYR A 347 30.22 0.66 -18.57
CA TYR A 347 29.30 1.08 -19.61
C TYR A 347 29.94 2.20 -20.43
N THR A 348 30.22 1.92 -21.70
CA THR A 348 30.69 2.93 -22.65
C THR A 348 29.49 3.56 -23.35
N ILE A 349 29.40 4.89 -23.34
CA ILE A 349 28.32 5.63 -23.97
C ILE A 349 28.82 6.14 -25.33
N ARG A 350 28.16 5.74 -26.42
CA ARG A 350 28.51 6.11 -27.80
C ARG A 350 27.47 7.01 -28.47
#